data_AF-A0AAE1G4Q3-F1
#
_entry.id   AF-A0AAE1G4Q3-F1
#
_cell.length_a   1.000
_cell.length_b   1.000
_cell.length_c   1.000
_cell.angle_alpha   90.00
_cell.angle_beta   90.00
_cell.angle_gamma   90.00
#
_symmetry.space_group_name_H-M   'P 1'
#
loop_
_entity.id
_entity.type
_entity.pdbx_description
1 polymer ?
#
loop_
_entity_poly.entity_id
_entity_poly.type
_entity_poly.pdbx_seq_one_letter_code
_entity_poly.pdbx_strand_id
1 'polypeptide(L)'
;MSSFEQLKSQAEALGLKGEEIGRYVIQQQAFDREERAMKRREELELMKRREEQEEKEQQRKQELAKLEADKEIELARIAASAKSPSSASGGECADRPRLPAYNDGEDFCSYHTRFERIAELLKVDKEAYAIRLGSLLSGKVAKIYSSLPSEIITDYDILKKSLL
;
A
#
# COMPACT_ATOMS: atom_id res chain seq x y z
N MET A 1 34.26 3.88 -47.30
CA MET A 1 35.62 4.21 -46.82
C MET A 1 36.41 4.62 -48.03
N SER A 2 37.02 5.79 -48.01
CA SER A 2 37.90 6.21 -49.09
C SER A 2 39.15 5.34 -49.07
N SER A 3 39.53 4.79 -50.22
CA SER A 3 40.74 3.94 -50.32
C SER A 3 42.00 4.79 -50.15
N PHE A 4 43.11 4.15 -49.77
CA PHE A 4 44.40 4.83 -49.67
C PHE A 4 44.78 5.54 -50.98
N GLU A 5 44.54 4.92 -52.12
CA GLU A 5 44.79 5.50 -53.44
C GLU A 5 43.93 6.72 -53.72
N GLN A 6 42.66 6.72 -53.31
CA GLN A 6 41.76 7.87 -53.44
C GLN A 6 42.24 9.04 -52.59
N LEU A 7 42.60 8.79 -51.32
CA LEU A 7 43.11 9.82 -50.42
C LEU A 7 44.47 10.36 -50.86
N LYS A 8 45.32 9.49 -51.42
CA LYS A 8 46.60 9.88 -52.01
C LYS A 8 46.40 10.78 -53.23
N SER A 9 45.48 10.41 -54.14
CA SER A 9 45.18 11.22 -55.33
C SER A 9 44.58 12.59 -54.97
N GLN A 10 43.75 12.66 -53.91
CA GLN A 10 43.23 13.92 -53.39
C GLN A 10 44.35 14.78 -52.79
N ALA A 11 45.27 14.18 -52.02
CA ALA A 11 46.40 14.90 -51.45
C ALA A 11 47.33 15.48 -52.54
N GLU A 12 47.60 14.70 -53.59
CA GLU A 12 48.39 15.14 -54.75
C GLU A 12 47.68 16.26 -55.53
N ALA A 13 46.35 16.18 -55.69
CA ALA A 13 45.54 17.24 -56.31
C ALA A 13 45.50 18.53 -55.47
N LEU A 14 45.66 18.42 -54.14
CA LEU A 14 45.82 19.55 -53.22
C LEU A 14 47.25 20.11 -53.21
N GLY A 15 48.18 19.54 -53.99
CA GLY A 15 49.55 19.99 -54.12
C GLY A 15 50.50 19.53 -53.01
N LEU A 16 50.04 18.65 -52.12
CA LEU A 16 50.84 18.09 -51.02
C LEU A 16 51.89 17.12 -51.57
N LYS A 17 53.08 17.08 -50.97
CA LYS A 17 54.18 16.21 -51.44
C LYS A 17 54.84 15.43 -50.31
N GLY A 18 55.32 14.23 -50.63
CA GLY A 18 56.14 13.42 -49.72
C GLY A 18 55.44 13.12 -48.39
N GLU A 19 56.04 13.54 -47.28
CA GLU A 19 55.50 13.32 -45.92
C GLU A 19 54.12 13.95 -45.68
N GLU A 20 53.79 15.04 -46.37
CA GLU A 20 52.53 15.76 -46.20
C GLU A 20 51.33 14.92 -46.62
N ILE A 21 51.49 14.10 -47.67
CA ILE A 21 50.49 13.12 -48.12
C ILE A 21 50.24 12.08 -47.02
N GLY A 22 51.31 11.60 -46.37
CA GLY A 22 51.21 10.66 -45.25
C GLY A 22 50.42 11.24 -44.08
N ARG A 23 50.70 12.49 -43.70
CA ARG A 23 49.98 13.20 -42.63
C ARG A 23 48.50 13.39 -42.98
N TYR A 24 48.21 13.82 -44.22
CA TYR A 24 46.84 13.98 -44.71
C TYR A 24 46.04 12.68 -44.66
N VAL A 25 46.61 11.57 -45.16
CA VAL A 25 45.94 10.26 -45.16
C VAL A 25 45.67 9.79 -43.73
N ILE A 26 46.64 9.93 -42.82
CA ILE A 26 46.47 9.54 -41.41
C ILE A 26 45.38 10.38 -40.75
N GLN A 27 45.40 11.70 -40.97
CA GLN A 27 44.41 12.62 -40.42
C GLN A 27 43.00 12.31 -40.94
N GLN A 28 42.87 12.05 -42.24
CA GLN A 28 41.57 11.73 -42.84
C GLN A 28 41.04 10.38 -42.34
N GLN A 29 41.91 9.37 -42.22
CA GLN A 29 41.53 8.08 -41.64
C GLN A 29 41.18 8.18 -40.16
N ALA A 30 41.83 9.07 -39.40
CA ALA A 30 41.49 9.34 -38.00
C ALA A 30 40.11 9.99 -37.90
N PHE A 31 39.83 11.00 -38.72
CA PHE A 31 38.52 11.65 -38.81
C PHE A 31 37.41 10.64 -39.16
N ASP A 32 37.61 9.80 -40.19
CA ASP A 32 36.65 8.77 -40.58
C ASP A 32 36.42 7.71 -39.47
N ARG A 33 37.41 7.46 -38.61
CA ARG A 33 37.28 6.56 -37.45
C ARG A 33 36.49 7.23 -36.33
N GLU A 34 36.78 8.50 -36.05
CA GLU A 34 36.09 9.31 -35.04
C GLU A 34 34.62 9.53 -35.40
N GLU A 35 34.32 9.87 -36.66
CA GLU A 35 32.94 10.05 -37.13
C GLU A 35 32.13 8.75 -36.95
N ARG A 36 32.72 7.60 -37.28
CA ARG A 36 32.07 6.30 -37.05
C ARG A 36 31.93 5.97 -35.57
N ALA A 37 32.88 6.36 -34.74
CA ALA A 37 32.78 6.17 -33.30
C ALA A 37 31.69 7.06 -32.70
N MET A 38 31.55 8.30 -33.17
CA MET A 38 30.49 9.23 -32.81
C MET A 38 29.12 8.69 -33.21
N LYS A 39 28.93 8.27 -34.47
CA LYS A 39 27.66 7.67 -34.93
C LYS A 39 27.24 6.46 -34.07
N ARG A 40 28.18 5.55 -33.77
CA ARG A 40 27.89 4.42 -32.87
C ARG A 40 27.50 4.86 -31.46
N ARG A 41 28.13 5.90 -30.92
CA ARG A 41 27.78 6.44 -29.60
C ARG A 41 26.40 7.06 -29.60
N GLU A 42 26.07 7.86 -30.61
CA GLU A 42 24.75 8.48 -30.78
C GLU A 42 23.65 7.42 -30.95
N GLU A 43 23.89 6.38 -31.75
CA GLU A 43 22.97 5.26 -31.91
C GLU A 43 22.73 4.52 -30.59
N LEU A 44 23.79 4.26 -29.82
CA LEU A 44 23.68 3.63 -28.50
C LEU A 44 22.94 4.53 -27.49
N GLU A 45 23.18 5.83 -27.50
CA GLU A 45 22.47 6.78 -26.64
C GLU A 45 20.98 6.86 -27.00
N LEU A 46 20.65 6.85 -28.30
CA LEU A 46 19.27 6.84 -28.76
C LEU A 46 18.56 5.54 -28.36
N MET A 47 19.23 4.40 -28.50
CA MET A 47 18.71 3.10 -28.05
C MET A 47 18.43 3.10 -26.54
N LYS A 48 19.40 3.55 -25.72
CA LYS A 48 19.21 3.66 -24.27
C LYS A 48 18.05 4.58 -23.89
N ARG A 49 17.90 5.71 -24.58
CA ARG A 49 16.77 6.63 -24.33
C ARG A 49 15.42 5.99 -24.68
N ARG A 50 15.36 5.18 -25.74
CA ARG A 50 14.14 4.45 -26.12
C ARG A 50 13.82 3.36 -25.09
N GLU A 51 14.81 2.57 -24.69
CA GLU A 51 14.65 1.54 -23.65
C GLU A 51 14.17 2.16 -22.32
N GLU A 52 14.76 3.28 -21.89
CA GLU A 52 14.34 3.98 -20.68
C GLU A 52 12.90 4.53 -20.79
N GLN A 53 12.48 5.00 -21.97
CA GLN A 53 11.11 5.44 -22.20
C GLN A 53 10.12 4.27 -22.17
N GLU A 54 10.46 3.16 -22.79
CA GLU A 54 9.65 1.94 -22.79
C GLU A 54 9.51 1.37 -21.37
N GLU A 55 10.59 1.30 -20.60
CA GLU A 55 10.54 0.88 -19.20
C GLU A 55 9.65 1.81 -18.35
N LYS A 56 9.78 3.13 -18.50
CA LYS A 56 8.91 4.09 -17.79
C LYS A 56 7.45 3.96 -18.21
N GLU A 57 7.17 3.66 -19.46
CA GLU A 57 5.80 3.42 -19.92
C GLU A 57 5.24 2.10 -19.37
N GLN A 58 6.03 1.03 -19.37
CA GLN A 58 5.66 -0.24 -18.77
C GLN A 58 5.41 -0.11 -17.26
N GLN A 59 6.27 0.62 -16.54
CA GLN A 59 6.09 0.89 -15.12
C GLN A 59 4.78 1.65 -14.85
N ARG A 60 4.51 2.73 -15.61
CA ARG A 60 3.24 3.47 -15.49
C ARG A 60 2.03 2.60 -15.80
N LYS A 61 2.10 1.75 -16.83
CA LYS A 61 1.04 0.79 -17.17
C LYS A 61 0.82 -0.22 -16.04
N GLN A 62 1.89 -0.76 -15.45
CA GLN A 62 1.79 -1.67 -14.31
C GLN A 62 1.22 -1.00 -13.08
N GLU A 63 1.60 0.24 -12.78
CA GLU A 63 1.07 1.01 -11.66
C GLU A 63 -0.42 1.30 -11.83
N LEU A 64 -0.84 1.73 -13.02
CA LEU A 64 -2.25 1.93 -13.34
C LEU A 64 -3.05 0.63 -13.23
N ALA A 65 -2.53 -0.48 -13.78
CA ALA A 65 -3.18 -1.78 -13.69
C ALA A 65 -3.32 -2.27 -12.24
N LYS A 66 -2.32 -2.02 -11.38
CA LYS A 66 -2.41 -2.31 -9.94
C LYS A 66 -3.49 -1.46 -9.27
N LEU A 67 -3.51 -0.15 -9.55
CA LEU A 67 -4.52 0.75 -8.99
C LEU A 67 -5.94 0.38 -9.43
N GLU A 68 -6.12 -0.02 -10.69
CA GLU A 68 -7.40 -0.51 -11.21
C GLU A 68 -7.82 -1.82 -10.54
N ALA A 69 -6.90 -2.77 -10.38
CA ALA A 69 -7.17 -4.02 -9.68
C ALA A 69 -7.54 -3.79 -8.21
N ASP A 70 -6.82 -2.89 -7.52
CA ASP A 70 -7.11 -2.53 -6.12
C ASP A 70 -8.50 -1.90 -5.99
N LYS A 71 -8.85 -0.98 -6.90
CA LYS A 71 -10.20 -0.39 -6.97
C LYS A 71 -11.28 -1.44 -7.23
N GLU A 72 -11.02 -2.40 -8.12
CA GLU A 72 -11.97 -3.47 -8.42
C GLU A 72 -12.19 -4.36 -7.18
N ILE A 73 -11.13 -4.72 -6.47
CA ILE A 73 -11.20 -5.48 -5.21
C ILE A 73 -11.98 -4.69 -4.15
N GLU A 74 -11.73 -3.38 -4.02
CA GLU A 74 -12.45 -2.52 -3.08
C GLU A 74 -13.95 -2.44 -3.40
N LEU A 75 -14.31 -2.24 -4.67
CA LEU A 75 -15.70 -2.24 -5.13
C LEU A 75 -16.36 -3.61 -4.92
N ALA A 76 -15.66 -4.70 -5.20
CA ALA A 76 -16.15 -6.05 -4.94
C ALA A 76 -16.37 -6.31 -3.44
N ARG A 77 -15.50 -5.80 -2.57
CA ARG A 77 -15.65 -5.88 -1.11
C ARG A 77 -16.86 -5.09 -0.62
N ILE A 78 -17.07 -3.87 -1.14
CA ILE A 78 -18.24 -3.04 -0.84
C ILE A 78 -19.51 -3.75 -1.34
N ALA A 79 -19.51 -4.29 -2.56
CA ALA A 79 -20.65 -5.00 -3.13
C ALA A 79 -20.97 -6.31 -2.37
N ALA A 80 -19.96 -7.05 -1.92
CA ALA A 80 -20.14 -8.24 -1.09
C ALA A 80 -20.68 -7.90 0.32
N SER A 81 -20.22 -6.79 0.90
CA SER A 81 -20.79 -6.23 2.14
C SER A 81 -22.26 -5.84 1.94
N ALA A 82 -22.62 -5.25 0.80
CA ALA A 82 -23.99 -4.86 0.47
C ALA A 82 -24.93 -6.03 0.10
N LYS A 83 -24.40 -7.15 -0.43
CA LYS A 83 -25.19 -8.32 -0.87
C LYS A 83 -25.32 -9.42 0.18
N SER A 84 -24.76 -9.26 1.37
CA SER A 84 -24.95 -10.22 2.48
C SER A 84 -26.24 -9.90 3.23
N PRO A 85 -27.35 -10.66 3.07
CA PRO A 85 -28.54 -10.47 3.88
C PRO A 85 -28.40 -11.37 5.11
N SER A 86 -27.57 -10.98 6.06
CA SER A 86 -27.58 -11.58 7.39
C SER A 86 -26.98 -10.61 8.42
N SER A 87 -27.88 -9.88 9.07
CA SER A 87 -27.79 -9.48 10.48
C SER A 87 -26.47 -8.86 10.94
N ALA A 88 -26.27 -7.59 10.61
CA ALA A 88 -25.58 -6.68 11.50
C ALA A 88 -26.15 -5.27 11.30
N SER A 89 -26.87 -4.80 12.31
CA SER A 89 -27.18 -3.38 12.50
C SER A 89 -25.89 -2.56 12.39
N GLY A 90 -25.78 -1.72 11.37
CA GLY A 90 -24.57 -0.94 11.13
C GLY A 90 -24.84 0.27 10.26
N GLY A 91 -25.89 1.04 10.59
CA GLY A 91 -25.95 2.42 10.15
C GLY A 91 -24.72 3.16 10.69
N GLU A 92 -24.08 3.95 9.84
CA GLU A 92 -23.01 4.88 10.18
C GLU A 92 -23.54 5.91 11.21
N CYS A 93 -23.55 5.49 12.47
CA CYS A 93 -23.70 6.38 13.60
C CYS A 93 -22.27 6.74 14.00
N ALA A 94 -21.94 8.04 13.95
CA ALA A 94 -20.67 8.60 14.40
C ALA A 94 -20.07 7.77 15.56
N ASP A 95 -18.83 7.32 15.36
CA ASP A 95 -18.11 6.29 16.12
C ASP A 95 -18.14 6.55 17.63
N ARG A 96 -19.26 6.19 18.27
CA ARG A 96 -19.46 6.38 19.69
C ARG A 96 -18.60 5.32 20.37
N PRO A 97 -17.70 5.71 21.29
CA PRO A 97 -16.81 4.76 21.94
C PRO A 97 -17.61 3.58 22.47
N ARG A 98 -17.17 2.35 22.15
CA ARG A 98 -17.85 1.13 22.58
C ARG A 98 -17.46 0.80 24.01
N LEU A 99 -18.35 0.11 24.73
CA LEU A 99 -18.05 -0.42 26.05
C LEU A 99 -16.99 -1.53 25.94
N PRO A 100 -16.02 -1.59 26.86
CA PRO A 100 -14.96 -2.60 26.81
C PRO A 100 -15.50 -3.99 27.15
N ALA A 101 -15.09 -4.99 26.36
CA ALA A 101 -15.32 -6.41 26.69
C ALA A 101 -14.44 -6.85 27.88
N TYR A 102 -14.94 -7.81 28.67
CA TYR A 102 -14.18 -8.46 29.73
C TYR A 102 -13.18 -9.44 29.15
N ASN A 103 -11.93 -9.38 29.61
CA ASN A 103 -10.89 -10.33 29.25
C ASN A 103 -10.76 -11.43 30.32
N ASP A 104 -10.91 -12.69 29.92
CA ASP A 104 -10.76 -13.84 30.84
C ASP A 104 -9.34 -13.87 31.44
N GLY A 105 -9.23 -13.59 32.74
CA GLY A 105 -7.97 -13.46 33.45
C GLY A 105 -7.65 -12.06 34.00
N GLU A 106 -8.41 -11.02 33.63
CA GLU A 106 -8.32 -9.72 34.30
C GLU A 106 -9.13 -9.70 35.62
N ASP A 107 -8.72 -8.85 36.57
CA ASP A 107 -9.46 -8.64 37.81
C ASP A 107 -10.85 -8.05 37.53
N PHE A 108 -11.89 -8.77 37.94
CA PHE A 108 -13.27 -8.40 37.67
C PHE A 108 -13.66 -7.09 38.36
N CYS A 109 -13.16 -6.81 39.57
CA CYS A 109 -13.41 -5.55 40.29
C CYS A 109 -12.89 -4.33 39.49
N SER A 110 -11.67 -4.46 38.95
CA SER A 110 -11.04 -3.46 38.09
C SER A 110 -11.78 -3.27 36.76
N TYR A 111 -12.20 -4.37 36.12
CA TYR A 111 -13.02 -4.34 34.91
C TYR A 111 -14.36 -3.63 35.14
N HIS A 112 -15.07 -4.02 36.19
CA HIS A 112 -16.38 -3.51 36.54
C HIS A 112 -16.35 -1.99 36.77
N THR A 113 -15.34 -1.50 37.50
CA THR A 113 -15.13 -0.05 37.71
C THR A 113 -14.91 0.69 36.39
N ARG A 114 -14.16 0.09 35.45
CA ARG A 114 -13.93 0.66 34.12
C ARG A 114 -15.20 0.70 33.28
N PHE A 115 -16.01 -0.36 33.34
CA PHE A 115 -17.32 -0.44 32.70
C PHE A 115 -18.24 0.69 33.18
N GLU A 116 -18.39 0.88 34.50
CA GLU A 116 -19.25 1.93 35.07
C GLU A 116 -18.86 3.32 34.60
N ARG A 117 -17.56 3.65 34.68
CA ARG A 117 -17.05 4.97 34.27
C ARG A 117 -17.30 5.26 32.79
N ILE A 118 -17.10 4.27 31.93
CA ILE A 118 -17.31 4.45 30.48
C ILE A 118 -18.81 4.51 30.18
N ALA A 119 -19.64 3.70 30.82
CA ALA A 119 -21.10 3.74 30.66
C ALA A 119 -21.69 5.10 31.09
N GLU A 120 -21.18 5.68 32.18
CA GLU A 120 -21.56 7.04 32.62
C GLU A 120 -21.18 8.11 31.59
N LEU A 121 -19.95 8.06 31.08
CA LEU A 121 -19.48 9.00 30.04
C LEU A 121 -20.27 8.87 28.74
N LEU A 122 -20.70 7.65 28.40
CA LEU A 122 -21.54 7.36 27.25
C LEU A 122 -23.02 7.68 27.49
N LYS A 123 -23.41 8.11 28.70
CA LYS A 123 -24.80 8.36 29.10
C LYS A 123 -25.70 7.16 28.84
N VAL A 124 -25.23 5.98 29.21
CA VAL A 124 -26.04 4.76 29.17
C VAL A 124 -26.99 4.78 30.36
N ASP A 125 -28.25 4.41 30.14
CA ASP A 125 -29.24 4.30 31.21
C ASP A 125 -28.86 3.15 32.16
N LYS A 126 -28.99 3.37 33.48
CA LYS A 126 -28.65 2.35 34.49
C LYS A 126 -29.45 1.06 34.33
N GLU A 127 -30.70 1.16 33.85
CA GLU A 127 -31.55 0.01 33.53
C GLU A 127 -30.92 -0.89 32.45
N ALA A 128 -30.13 -0.31 31.54
CA ALA A 128 -29.42 -1.04 30.50
C ALA A 128 -28.06 -1.60 30.96
N TYR A 129 -27.58 -1.27 32.18
CA TYR A 129 -26.26 -1.71 32.64
C TYR A 129 -26.19 -3.22 32.80
N ALA A 130 -27.21 -3.84 33.40
CA ALA A 130 -27.21 -5.28 33.65
C ALA A 130 -27.17 -6.10 32.34
N ILE A 131 -27.97 -5.67 31.35
CA ILE A 131 -28.02 -6.29 30.01
C ILE A 131 -26.69 -6.08 29.28
N ARG A 132 -26.16 -4.85 29.29
CA ARG A 132 -24.90 -4.53 28.61
C ARG A 132 -23.71 -5.23 29.25
N LEU A 133 -23.65 -5.28 30.57
CA LEU A 133 -22.61 -6.00 31.31
C LEU A 133 -22.64 -7.48 30.92
N GLY A 134 -23.80 -8.13 30.99
CA GLY A 134 -23.96 -9.55 30.62
C GLY A 134 -23.47 -9.88 29.20
N SER A 135 -23.68 -8.98 28.25
CA SER A 135 -23.21 -9.14 26.86
C SER A 135 -21.69 -9.01 26.67
N LEU A 136 -21.00 -8.41 27.63
CA LEU A 136 -19.56 -8.12 27.58
C LEU A 136 -18.73 -9.08 28.43
N LEU A 137 -19.37 -9.90 29.25
CA LEU A 137 -18.70 -10.94 30.04
C LEU A 137 -18.23 -12.08 29.14
N SER A 138 -17.09 -12.66 29.50
CA SER A 138 -16.53 -13.83 28.83
C SER A 138 -15.95 -14.81 29.86
N GLY A 139 -15.61 -16.03 29.42
CA GLY A 139 -14.87 -16.98 30.24
C GLY A 139 -15.58 -17.44 31.51
N LYS A 140 -14.88 -17.41 32.65
CA LYS A 140 -15.40 -17.90 33.95
C LYS A 140 -16.54 -17.03 34.49
N VAL A 141 -16.45 -15.71 34.34
CA VAL A 141 -17.46 -14.77 34.85
C VAL A 141 -18.78 -14.90 34.08
N ALA A 142 -18.71 -15.12 32.76
CA ALA A 142 -19.89 -15.40 31.95
C ALA A 142 -20.63 -16.68 32.39
N LYS A 143 -19.89 -17.71 32.81
CA LYS A 143 -20.50 -18.94 33.35
C LYS A 143 -21.24 -18.69 34.67
N ILE A 144 -20.65 -17.90 35.58
CA ILE A 144 -21.29 -17.49 36.84
C ILE A 144 -22.57 -16.70 36.53
N TYR A 145 -22.47 -15.72 35.63
CA TYR A 145 -23.62 -14.94 35.17
C TYR A 145 -24.75 -15.81 34.62
N SER A 146 -24.44 -16.82 33.80
CA SER A 146 -25.44 -17.74 33.25
C SER A 146 -26.09 -18.69 34.28
N SER A 147 -25.49 -18.81 35.48
CA SER A 147 -26.03 -19.63 36.58
C SER A 147 -26.94 -18.83 37.52
N LEU A 148 -26.98 -17.50 37.38
CA LEU A 148 -27.82 -16.64 38.20
C LEU A 148 -29.28 -16.65 37.72
N PRO A 149 -30.27 -16.60 38.62
CA PRO A 149 -31.67 -16.46 38.25
C PRO A 149 -31.96 -15.11 37.58
N SER A 150 -32.96 -15.07 36.71
CA SER A 150 -33.34 -13.87 35.95
C SER A 150 -33.73 -12.67 36.82
N GLU A 151 -34.27 -12.92 38.01
CA GLU A 151 -34.63 -11.89 39.00
C GLU A 151 -33.41 -11.09 39.48
N ILE A 152 -32.25 -11.72 39.53
CA ILE A 152 -30.98 -11.07 39.90
C ILE A 152 -30.38 -10.32 38.71
N ILE A 153 -30.62 -10.79 37.49
CA ILE A 153 -30.05 -10.24 36.26
C ILE A 153 -30.79 -8.96 35.81
N THR A 154 -32.04 -8.77 36.24
CA THR A 154 -32.82 -7.57 35.91
C THR A 154 -32.43 -6.32 36.72
N ASP A 155 -31.80 -6.49 37.88
CA ASP A 155 -31.36 -5.40 38.74
C ASP A 155 -29.82 -5.33 38.77
N TYR A 156 -29.28 -4.22 38.28
CA TYR A 156 -27.83 -4.02 38.21
C TYR A 156 -27.16 -4.03 39.60
N ASP A 157 -27.80 -3.49 40.63
CA ASP A 157 -27.19 -3.42 41.98
C ASP A 157 -27.14 -4.79 42.65
N ILE A 158 -28.13 -5.66 42.38
CA ILE A 158 -28.14 -7.04 42.85
C ILE A 158 -27.14 -7.88 42.05
N LEU A 159 -27.09 -7.68 40.72
CA LEU A 159 -26.13 -8.34 39.84
C LEU A 159 -24.68 -8.03 40.23
N LYS A 160 -24.38 -6.74 40.48
CA LYS A 160 -23.06 -6.26 40.93
C LYS A 160 -22.61 -6.98 42.19
N LYS A 161 -23.48 -7.09 43.20
CA LYS A 161 -23.20 -7.81 44.45
C LYS A 161 -23.03 -9.32 44.28
N SER A 162 -23.60 -9.90 43.22
CA SER A 162 -23.52 -11.34 42.97
C SER A 162 -22.24 -11.73 42.21
N LEU A 163 -21.59 -10.75 41.56
CA LEU A 163 -20.41 -10.96 40.72
C LEU A 163 -19.10 -10.46 41.36
N LEU A 164 -19.18 -9.61 42.38
CA LEU A 164 -18.06 -9.10 43.19
C LEU A 164 -17.92 -9.87 44.50
#